data_AF-A0A7W0VWJ6-F1
#
_entry.id   AF-A0A7W0VWJ6-F1
#
_cell.length_a   1.000
_cell.length_b   1.000
_cell.length_c   1.000
_cell.angle_alpha   90.00
_cell.angle_beta   90.00
_cell.angle_gamma   90.00
#
_symmetry.space_group_name_H-M   'P 1'
#
loop_
_entity.id
_entity.type
_entity.pdbx_description
1 polymer ?
#
loop_
_entity_poly.entity_id
_entity_poly.type
_entity_poly.pdbx_seq_one_letter_code
_entity_poly.pdbx_strand_id
1 'polypeptide(L)'
;MSNVINEANWKFHWRLTESAGIMIFLADFKGRRVLWEGSLPYVTVDHQHETMEVADDGAETHGPWWVPLGTRTLQGPVRVQTFRGGVELSAAFQAGPYQYTQLWRFHDDGRICPWLTIYGPGIHDQHTYHPHWRFDFDLDGARDDGFERFEDRRWQRVETEGWFPYSGEADPHGNVWRQVDFDSGAAINIRPHSWDDAELFAIRYHDGEWAPFSPRSAAGSSTFPAAYVGDEALDGDDVTLWYVAHVHFDQSFPYTAGPWVKVEGLG
;
A
#
# COMPACT_ATOMS: atom_id res chain seq x y z
N MET A 1 -12.29 8.66 -18.60
CA MET A 1 -11.18 9.52 -19.03
C MET A 1 -10.04 9.27 -18.06
N SER A 2 -8.89 8.79 -18.53
CA SER A 2 -7.70 8.61 -17.70
C SER A 2 -6.99 9.96 -17.57
N ASN A 3 -6.61 10.33 -16.35
CA ASN A 3 -5.82 11.52 -16.11
C ASN A 3 -4.34 11.13 -16.22
N VAL A 4 -3.52 11.95 -16.87
CA VAL A 4 -2.09 11.68 -17.09
C VAL A 4 -1.27 12.78 -16.44
N ILE A 5 -0.19 12.40 -15.77
CA ILE A 5 0.83 13.30 -15.25
C ILE A 5 2.16 12.94 -15.92
N ASN A 6 2.90 13.96 -16.33
CA ASN A 6 4.23 13.84 -16.92
C ASN A 6 5.13 14.90 -16.29
N GLU A 7 5.72 14.58 -15.14
CA GLU A 7 6.47 15.50 -14.29
C GLU A 7 7.57 14.75 -13.51
N ALA A 8 8.65 15.44 -13.14
CA ALA A 8 9.72 14.88 -12.31
C ALA A 8 10.31 13.55 -12.83
N ASN A 9 10.52 13.42 -14.14
CA ASN A 9 10.95 12.19 -14.82
C ASN A 9 9.94 11.02 -14.73
N TRP A 10 8.75 11.25 -14.20
CA TRP A 10 7.67 10.28 -14.15
C TRP A 10 6.62 10.57 -15.20
N LYS A 11 6.10 9.50 -15.80
CA LYS A 11 4.86 9.54 -16.57
C LYS A 11 3.94 8.48 -16.03
N PHE A 12 2.75 8.85 -15.58
CA PHE A 12 1.80 7.88 -15.04
C PHE A 12 0.36 8.33 -15.27
N HIS A 13 -0.53 7.34 -15.24
CA HIS A 13 -1.96 7.56 -15.28
C HIS A 13 -2.54 7.42 -13.88
N TRP A 14 -3.64 8.12 -13.63
CA TRP A 14 -4.37 7.97 -12.38
C TRP A 14 -5.87 8.08 -12.59
N ARG A 15 -6.62 7.50 -11.65
CA ARG A 15 -8.08 7.60 -11.56
C ARG A 15 -8.51 7.56 -10.09
N LEU A 16 -9.66 8.17 -9.81
CA LEU A 16 -10.38 7.91 -8.56
C LEU A 16 -11.24 6.66 -8.75
N THR A 17 -11.22 5.75 -7.79
CA THR A 17 -11.98 4.51 -7.80
C THR A 17 -13.15 4.55 -6.81
N GLU A 18 -14.04 3.58 -6.89
CA GLU A 18 -15.21 3.49 -5.98
C GLU A 18 -14.82 3.01 -4.57
N SER A 19 -13.65 2.38 -4.37
CA SER A 19 -13.27 1.75 -3.10
C SER A 19 -11.81 1.94 -2.66
N ALA A 20 -10.88 2.27 -3.55
CA ALA A 20 -9.44 2.36 -3.26
C ALA A 20 -8.83 3.78 -3.37
N GLY A 21 -9.69 4.78 -3.52
CA GLY A 21 -9.33 6.18 -3.64
C GLY A 21 -8.57 6.44 -4.93
N ILE A 22 -7.44 7.15 -4.83
CA ILE A 22 -6.52 7.40 -5.93
C ILE A 22 -5.77 6.10 -6.25
N MET A 23 -5.97 5.62 -7.47
CA MET A 23 -5.22 4.53 -8.07
C MET A 23 -4.26 5.09 -9.12
N ILE A 24 -3.01 4.61 -9.08
CA ILE A 24 -1.98 4.89 -10.08
C ILE A 24 -1.86 3.69 -11.00
N PHE A 25 -1.66 3.90 -12.29
CA PHE A 25 -1.40 2.84 -13.25
C PHE A 25 -0.48 3.29 -14.37
N LEU A 26 0.26 2.33 -14.94
CA LEU A 26 1.22 2.52 -16.02
C LEU A 26 2.23 3.64 -15.69
N ALA A 27 2.88 3.54 -14.53
CA ALA A 27 3.89 4.51 -14.11
C ALA A 27 5.27 4.14 -14.65
N ASP A 28 5.81 5.03 -15.46
CA ASP A 28 7.13 4.95 -16.03
C ASP A 28 8.05 5.98 -15.35
N PHE A 29 9.28 5.58 -15.00
CA PHE A 29 10.34 6.46 -14.54
C PHE A 29 11.44 6.52 -15.59
N LYS A 30 11.80 7.72 -16.03
CA LYS A 30 12.78 7.96 -17.12
C LYS A 30 12.49 7.16 -18.39
N GLY A 31 11.20 6.91 -18.67
CA GLY A 31 10.74 6.19 -19.86
C GLY A 31 10.76 4.67 -19.75
N ARG A 32 11.05 4.10 -18.57
CA ARG A 32 11.01 2.65 -18.29
C ARG A 32 9.89 2.34 -17.31
N ARG A 33 9.18 1.22 -17.50
CA ARG A 33 8.08 0.82 -16.64
C ARG A 33 8.60 0.50 -15.23
N VAL A 34 7.86 0.97 -14.22
CA VAL A 34 8.12 0.71 -12.81
C VAL A 34 6.91 0.07 -12.14
N LEU A 35 5.71 0.60 -12.40
CA LEU A 35 4.48 0.19 -11.72
C LEU A 35 3.37 -0.01 -12.74
N TRP A 36 2.83 -1.22 -12.83
CA TRP A 36 1.63 -1.49 -13.60
C TRP A 36 0.40 -0.89 -12.92
N GLU A 37 0.21 -1.17 -11.63
CA GLU A 37 -0.89 -0.66 -10.82
C GLU A 37 -0.48 -0.48 -9.34
N GLY A 38 -0.91 0.61 -8.72
CA GLY A 38 -0.79 0.82 -7.28
C GLY A 38 -2.05 1.45 -6.69
N SER A 39 -2.50 0.95 -5.55
CA SER A 39 -3.70 1.45 -4.88
C SER A 39 -3.68 1.20 -3.37
N LEU A 40 -4.60 1.82 -2.63
CA LEU A 40 -4.94 1.47 -1.25
C LEU A 40 -6.33 0.83 -1.26
N PRO A 41 -6.46 -0.48 -1.56
CA PRO A 41 -7.74 -1.17 -1.64
C PRO A 41 -8.70 -0.87 -0.50
N TYR A 42 -8.16 -0.80 0.72
CA TYR A 42 -8.95 -0.58 1.91
C TYR A 42 -8.14 -0.22 3.14
N VAL A 43 -8.84 0.29 4.15
CA VAL A 43 -8.37 0.40 5.52
C VAL A 43 -9.26 -0.49 6.39
N THR A 44 -8.66 -1.33 7.23
CA THR A 44 -9.40 -1.97 8.33
C THR A 44 -9.14 -1.24 9.63
N VAL A 45 -10.13 -1.19 10.51
CA VAL A 45 -10.01 -0.63 11.86
C VAL A 45 -10.35 -1.72 12.84
N ASP A 46 -9.35 -2.26 13.53
CA ASP A 46 -9.54 -3.27 14.56
C ASP A 46 -9.83 -2.60 15.91
N HIS A 47 -11.03 -2.81 16.43
CA HIS A 47 -11.49 -2.27 17.69
C HIS A 47 -11.26 -3.30 18.80
N GLN A 48 -10.42 -2.95 19.77
CA GLN A 48 -10.00 -3.86 20.85
C GLN A 48 -11.01 -3.95 22.00
N HIS A 49 -12.12 -3.21 21.93
CA HIS A 49 -13.20 -3.27 22.93
C HIS A 49 -14.14 -4.45 22.64
N GLU A 50 -14.32 -5.32 23.64
CA GLU A 50 -15.29 -6.43 23.58
C GLU A 50 -16.76 -5.93 23.56
N THR A 51 -17.02 -4.71 24.02
CA THR A 51 -18.33 -4.03 23.97
C THR A 51 -18.14 -2.55 23.72
N MET A 52 -18.53 -2.09 22.53
CA MET A 52 -18.82 -0.67 22.34
C MET A 52 -20.16 -0.40 23.01
N GLU A 53 -20.27 0.66 23.83
CA GLU A 53 -21.57 1.04 24.39
C GLU A 53 -22.58 1.11 23.25
N VAL A 54 -23.61 0.27 23.35
CA VAL A 54 -24.63 0.08 22.31
C VAL A 54 -25.17 1.45 21.93
N ALA A 55 -24.90 1.91 20.70
CA ALA A 55 -25.71 2.96 20.12
C ALA A 55 -27.16 2.44 20.13
N ASP A 56 -28.10 3.26 20.60
CA ASP A 56 -29.53 2.94 20.82
C ASP A 56 -30.26 2.31 19.60
N ASP A 57 -29.59 2.12 18.46
CA ASP A 57 -30.11 1.59 17.21
C ASP A 57 -29.82 0.10 16.94
N GLY A 58 -29.11 -0.60 17.84
CA GLY A 58 -28.99 -2.07 17.77
C GLY A 58 -28.17 -2.60 16.59
N ALA A 59 -27.28 -1.78 16.01
CA ALA A 59 -26.31 -2.25 15.03
C ALA A 59 -25.24 -3.15 15.69
N GLU A 60 -24.91 -4.29 15.08
CA GLU A 60 -23.77 -5.11 15.50
C GLU A 60 -22.48 -4.28 15.43
N THR A 61 -21.82 -4.11 16.57
CA THR A 61 -20.68 -3.19 16.77
C THR A 61 -19.35 -3.93 16.97
N HIS A 62 -19.24 -5.18 16.54
CA HIS A 62 -18.05 -6.01 16.71
C HIS A 62 -17.37 -6.38 15.38
N GLY A 63 -16.04 -6.39 15.40
CA GLY A 63 -15.17 -6.87 14.31
C GLY A 63 -14.47 -5.74 13.55
N PRO A 64 -13.37 -6.04 12.83
CA PRO A 64 -12.63 -5.01 12.11
C PRO A 64 -13.54 -4.35 11.08
N TRP A 65 -13.69 -3.03 11.18
CA TRP A 65 -14.49 -2.28 10.25
C TRP A 65 -13.71 -1.99 8.99
N TRP A 66 -14.38 -2.15 7.85
CA TRP A 66 -13.81 -1.84 6.57
C TRP A 66 -14.23 -0.45 6.10
N VAL A 67 -13.25 0.36 5.70
CA VAL A 67 -13.50 1.70 5.19
C VAL A 67 -13.09 1.80 3.72
N PRO A 68 -14.06 1.81 2.78
CA PRO A 68 -13.77 2.14 1.39
C PRO A 68 -13.43 3.62 1.26
N LEU A 69 -12.28 3.91 0.65
CA LEU A 69 -11.95 5.27 0.21
C LEU A 69 -12.44 5.41 -1.21
N GLY A 70 -13.46 6.21 -1.48
CA GLY A 70 -14.06 6.24 -2.80
C GLY A 70 -14.85 7.50 -3.06
N THR A 71 -15.50 7.56 -4.21
CA THR A 71 -16.33 8.69 -4.64
C THR A 71 -17.37 9.12 -3.59
N ARG A 72 -17.90 8.16 -2.82
CA ARG A 72 -18.90 8.41 -1.76
C ARG A 72 -18.33 9.00 -0.48
N THR A 73 -17.06 8.73 -0.18
CA THR A 73 -16.39 9.21 1.03
C THR A 73 -15.49 10.42 0.75
N LEU A 74 -15.24 10.73 -0.53
CA LEU A 74 -14.40 11.84 -0.97
C LEU A 74 -14.90 13.21 -0.45
N GLN A 75 -13.98 13.99 0.12
CA GLN A 75 -14.20 15.34 0.59
C GLN A 75 -13.47 16.35 -0.32
N GLY A 76 -14.21 16.90 -1.28
CA GLY A 76 -13.67 17.87 -2.25
C GLY A 76 -12.96 17.23 -3.45
N PRO A 77 -12.25 18.02 -4.28
CA PRO A 77 -11.58 17.51 -5.47
C PRO A 77 -10.27 16.80 -5.12
N VAL A 78 -9.84 15.87 -5.98
CA VAL A 78 -8.45 15.40 -6.00
C VAL A 78 -7.54 16.58 -6.37
N ARG A 79 -6.49 16.79 -5.59
CA ARG A 79 -5.50 17.84 -5.80
C ARG A 79 -4.24 17.26 -6.42
N VAL A 80 -3.67 17.98 -7.38
CA VAL A 80 -2.35 17.71 -7.95
C VAL A 80 -1.49 18.93 -7.70
N GLN A 81 -0.33 18.75 -7.09
CA GLN A 81 0.58 19.84 -6.71
C GLN A 81 2.01 19.46 -7.05
N THR A 82 2.73 20.36 -7.73
CA THR A 82 4.16 20.23 -7.91
C THR A 82 4.89 20.78 -6.69
N PHE A 83 6.03 20.18 -6.36
CA PHE A 83 6.93 20.65 -5.32
C PHE A 83 8.38 20.56 -5.81
N ARG A 84 9.31 21.12 -5.04
CA ARG A 84 10.73 21.04 -5.40
C ARG A 84 11.18 19.57 -5.42
N GLY A 85 11.44 19.05 -6.62
CA GLY A 85 11.89 17.68 -6.83
C GLY A 85 10.77 16.63 -6.88
N GLY A 86 9.52 17.02 -7.22
CA GLY A 86 8.46 16.04 -7.40
C GLY A 86 7.05 16.58 -7.65
N VAL A 87 6.10 15.66 -7.68
CA VAL A 87 4.65 15.91 -7.81
C VAL A 87 3.88 15.08 -6.77
N GLU A 88 2.83 15.65 -6.22
CA GLU A 88 1.92 15.02 -5.27
C GLU A 88 0.50 14.97 -5.84
N LEU A 89 -0.17 13.84 -5.67
CA LEU A 89 -1.62 13.73 -5.72
C LEU A 89 -2.15 13.53 -4.31
N SER A 90 -3.22 14.24 -3.95
CA SER A 90 -3.87 14.06 -2.66
C SER A 90 -5.39 14.16 -2.73
N ALA A 91 -6.06 13.36 -1.90
CA ALA A 91 -7.50 13.36 -1.75
C ALA A 91 -7.87 13.16 -0.27
N ALA A 92 -8.83 13.96 0.21
CA ALA A 92 -9.38 13.81 1.55
C ALA A 92 -10.62 12.91 1.51
N PHE A 93 -10.80 12.07 2.52
CA PHE A 93 -11.92 11.16 2.65
C PHE A 93 -12.49 11.22 4.07
N GLN A 94 -13.80 11.07 4.18
CA GLN A 94 -14.52 10.92 5.43
C GLN A 94 -15.50 9.76 5.33
N ALA A 95 -15.40 8.82 6.26
CA ALA A 95 -16.29 7.68 6.38
C ALA A 95 -16.76 7.56 7.84
N GLY A 96 -17.98 8.03 8.11
CA GLY A 96 -18.47 8.16 9.48
C GLY A 96 -17.53 9.02 10.35
N PRO A 97 -17.01 8.50 11.47
CA PRO A 97 -16.10 9.23 12.36
C PRO A 97 -14.65 9.28 11.87
N TYR A 98 -14.32 8.55 10.81
CA TYR A 98 -12.95 8.45 10.31
C TYR A 98 -12.65 9.48 9.23
N GLN A 99 -11.50 10.14 9.37
CA GLN A 99 -11.00 11.15 8.44
C GLN A 99 -9.60 10.79 7.97
N TYR A 100 -9.41 10.84 6.65
CA TYR A 100 -8.17 10.44 6.00
C TYR A 100 -7.75 11.44 4.94
N THR A 101 -6.45 11.57 4.71
CA THR A 101 -5.88 12.11 3.47
C THR A 101 -5.02 11.04 2.83
N GLN A 102 -5.39 10.58 1.63
CA GLN A 102 -4.55 9.70 0.82
C GLN A 102 -3.60 10.56 -0.02
N LEU A 103 -2.33 10.17 -0.09
CA LEU A 103 -1.28 10.86 -0.85
C LEU A 103 -0.51 9.88 -1.72
N TRP A 104 -0.13 10.35 -2.91
CA TRP A 104 0.89 9.74 -3.76
C TRP A 104 1.93 10.80 -4.11
N ARG A 105 3.16 10.66 -3.62
CA ARG A 105 4.27 11.54 -4.03
C ARG A 105 5.23 10.81 -4.95
N PHE A 106 5.59 11.45 -6.05
CA PHE A 106 6.61 10.99 -6.99
C PHE A 106 7.75 11.99 -6.98
N HIS A 107 8.96 11.52 -6.66
CA HIS A 107 10.17 12.33 -6.60
C HIS A 107 11.03 12.16 -7.86
N ASP A 108 11.71 13.22 -8.26
CA ASP A 108 12.58 13.26 -9.45
C ASP A 108 13.76 12.30 -9.40
N ASP A 109 14.12 11.85 -8.20
CA ASP A 109 15.16 10.86 -7.95
C ASP A 109 14.68 9.40 -8.06
N GLY A 110 13.38 9.14 -8.25
CA GLY A 110 12.82 7.79 -8.35
C GLY A 110 12.17 7.26 -7.06
N ARG A 111 11.99 8.10 -6.03
CA ARG A 111 11.15 7.72 -4.87
C ARG A 111 9.66 7.85 -5.17
N ILE A 112 8.88 6.90 -4.67
CA ILE A 112 7.42 6.94 -4.59
C ILE A 112 7.02 6.87 -3.12
N CYS A 113 6.08 7.72 -2.69
CA CYS A 113 5.56 7.72 -1.32
C CYS A 113 4.02 7.61 -1.35
N PRO A 114 3.48 6.39 -1.36
CA PRO A 114 2.06 6.13 -1.14
C PRO A 114 1.75 6.19 0.35
N TRP A 115 1.02 7.23 0.77
CA TRP A 115 0.74 7.49 2.18
C TRP A 115 -0.73 7.70 2.48
N LEU A 116 -1.09 7.41 3.73
CA LEU A 116 -2.37 7.74 4.31
C LEU A 116 -2.14 8.51 5.60
N THR A 117 -2.56 9.77 5.64
CA THR A 117 -2.68 10.53 6.89
C THR A 117 -4.03 10.21 7.53
N ILE A 118 -4.01 9.72 8.76
CA ILE A 118 -5.17 9.36 9.58
C ILE A 118 -5.29 10.42 10.67
N TYR A 119 -6.46 11.06 10.80
CA TYR A 119 -6.63 12.19 11.73
C TYR A 119 -7.19 11.81 13.11
N GLY A 120 -7.74 10.61 13.27
CA GLY A 120 -8.27 10.13 14.54
C GLY A 120 -9.45 10.97 15.09
N PRO A 121 -9.94 10.64 16.31
CA PRO A 121 -9.67 9.41 17.04
C PRO A 121 -10.57 8.25 16.60
N GLY A 122 -11.37 8.40 15.54
CA GLY A 122 -12.39 7.39 15.23
C GLY A 122 -13.46 7.37 16.32
N ILE A 123 -13.74 6.20 16.91
CA ILE A 123 -14.85 6.01 17.86
C ILE A 123 -14.43 6.02 19.33
N HIS A 124 -13.30 5.41 19.65
CA HIS A 124 -12.76 5.31 21.01
C HIS A 124 -11.24 5.19 20.93
N ASP A 125 -10.53 5.14 22.05
CA ASP A 125 -9.07 5.21 22.11
C ASP A 125 -8.34 3.85 22.07
N GLN A 126 -9.03 2.74 21.78
CA GLN A 126 -8.43 1.40 21.72
C GLN A 126 -8.68 0.72 20.38
N HIS A 127 -8.00 1.21 19.35
CA HIS A 127 -8.11 0.62 18.01
C HIS A 127 -6.79 0.74 17.25
N THR A 128 -6.66 -0.09 16.24
CA THR A 128 -5.53 -0.06 15.31
C THR A 128 -6.06 0.11 13.90
N TYR A 129 -5.49 1.06 13.15
CA TYR A 129 -5.76 1.19 11.72
C TYR A 129 -4.78 0.32 10.95
N HIS A 130 -5.28 -0.36 9.92
CA HIS A 130 -4.47 -1.11 8.99
C HIS A 130 -4.72 -0.63 7.56
N PRO A 131 -3.95 0.36 7.07
CA PRO A 131 -3.94 0.71 5.66
C PRO A 131 -3.29 -0.41 4.85
N HIS A 132 -4.04 -0.99 3.90
CA HIS A 132 -3.54 -2.04 3.02
C HIS A 132 -3.24 -1.44 1.65
N TRP A 133 -1.97 -1.40 1.26
CA TRP A 133 -1.51 -0.97 -0.06
C TRP A 133 -1.21 -2.18 -0.94
N ARG A 134 -1.68 -2.17 -2.18
CA ARG A 134 -1.36 -3.18 -3.20
C ARG A 134 -0.53 -2.52 -4.29
N PHE A 135 0.58 -3.17 -4.64
CA PHE A 135 1.48 -2.78 -5.71
C PHE A 135 1.73 -3.94 -6.65
N ASP A 136 1.68 -3.61 -7.92
CA ASP A 136 2.01 -4.47 -9.03
C ASP A 136 3.15 -3.77 -9.78
N PHE A 137 4.38 -4.08 -9.35
CA PHE A 137 5.58 -3.48 -9.92
C PHE A 137 6.01 -4.31 -11.13
N ASP A 138 6.13 -3.65 -12.27
CA ASP A 138 6.61 -4.23 -13.52
C ASP A 138 7.98 -3.61 -13.81
N LEU A 139 9.05 -4.08 -13.16
CA LEU A 139 10.37 -3.52 -13.42
C LEU A 139 10.84 -4.02 -14.77
N ASP A 140 10.82 -3.15 -15.78
CA ASP A 140 11.20 -3.49 -17.17
C ASP A 140 10.41 -4.63 -17.84
N GLY A 141 9.33 -5.07 -17.21
CA GLY A 141 8.47 -6.15 -17.66
C GLY A 141 7.80 -6.80 -16.46
N ALA A 142 6.98 -7.81 -16.73
CA ALA A 142 6.29 -8.62 -15.72
C ALA A 142 6.97 -10.01 -15.56
N ARG A 143 8.25 -10.10 -15.94
CA ARG A 143 9.01 -11.35 -15.99
C ARG A 143 10.38 -11.10 -15.43
N ASP A 144 11.04 -12.19 -15.05
CA ASP A 144 12.39 -12.15 -14.48
C ASP A 144 12.44 -11.43 -13.13
N ASP A 145 11.27 -11.15 -12.54
CA ASP A 145 11.09 -10.59 -11.22
C ASP A 145 11.37 -11.63 -10.12
N GLY A 146 11.61 -11.14 -8.92
CA GLY A 146 11.48 -11.92 -7.71
C GLY A 146 11.59 -11.05 -6.48
N PHE A 147 11.43 -11.67 -5.33
CA PHE A 147 11.32 -10.98 -4.06
C PHE A 147 12.50 -11.29 -3.14
N GLU A 148 13.01 -10.26 -2.47
CA GLU A 148 14.05 -10.41 -1.47
C GLU A 148 13.69 -9.64 -0.19
N ARG A 149 14.05 -10.22 0.95
CA ARG A 149 13.96 -9.57 2.26
C ARG A 149 15.33 -9.45 2.90
N PHE A 150 15.56 -8.39 3.67
CA PHE A 150 16.80 -8.19 4.38
C PHE A 150 16.75 -8.89 5.74
N GLU A 151 17.60 -9.88 5.94
CA GLU A 151 17.67 -10.67 7.18
C GLU A 151 19.06 -11.30 7.31
N ASP A 152 19.53 -11.47 8.55
CA ASP A 152 20.89 -11.94 8.84
C ASP A 152 21.95 -11.05 8.18
N ARG A 153 21.68 -9.73 8.13
CA ARG A 153 22.55 -8.69 7.53
C ARG A 153 22.83 -8.86 6.04
N ARG A 154 21.95 -9.53 5.30
CA ARG A 154 22.03 -9.67 3.84
C ARG A 154 20.65 -9.75 3.21
N TRP A 155 20.59 -9.49 1.90
CA TRP A 155 19.41 -9.80 1.11
C TRP A 155 19.27 -11.32 0.96
N GLN A 156 18.08 -11.82 1.26
CA GLN A 156 17.71 -13.23 1.12
C GLN A 156 16.58 -13.35 0.10
N ARG A 157 16.80 -14.22 -0.88
CA ARG A 157 15.82 -14.56 -1.91
C ARG A 157 14.68 -15.36 -1.32
N VAL A 158 13.48 -14.99 -1.71
CA VAL A 158 12.24 -15.64 -1.31
C VAL A 158 11.69 -16.38 -2.52
N GLU A 159 11.72 -17.71 -2.45
CA GLU A 159 11.38 -18.57 -3.59
C GLU A 159 9.85 -18.73 -3.78
N THR A 160 9.09 -18.65 -2.69
CA THR A 160 7.65 -18.91 -2.67
C THR A 160 6.87 -17.77 -2.03
N GLU A 161 5.59 -17.68 -2.36
CA GLU A 161 4.66 -16.73 -1.76
C GLU A 161 4.71 -16.76 -0.22
N GLY A 162 4.39 -15.64 0.41
CA GLY A 162 4.40 -15.61 1.86
C GLY A 162 4.04 -14.29 2.52
N TRP A 163 4.11 -14.34 3.85
CA TRP A 163 3.92 -13.24 4.77
C TRP A 163 5.26 -12.90 5.45
N PHE A 164 5.66 -11.64 5.38
CA PHE A 164 6.97 -11.15 5.79
C PHE A 164 6.81 -9.94 6.71
N PRO A 165 6.64 -10.13 8.03
CA PRO A 165 6.58 -9.03 8.98
C PRO A 165 7.94 -8.34 9.11
N TYR A 166 7.94 -7.04 9.40
CA TYR A 166 9.17 -6.32 9.70
C TYR A 166 9.75 -6.80 11.04
N SER A 167 10.95 -7.38 10.99
CA SER A 167 11.62 -7.97 12.16
C SER A 167 12.51 -6.99 12.93
N GLY A 168 12.60 -5.73 12.49
CA GLY A 168 13.56 -4.75 13.01
C GLY A 168 14.91 -4.74 12.30
N GLU A 169 15.13 -5.64 11.34
CA GLU A 169 16.33 -5.64 10.48
C GLU A 169 16.11 -4.87 9.18
N ALA A 170 17.11 -4.08 8.79
CA ALA A 170 17.10 -3.32 7.55
C ALA A 170 18.54 -3.12 7.03
N ASP A 171 18.65 -2.86 5.73
CA ASP A 171 19.91 -2.48 5.10
C ASP A 171 20.42 -1.10 5.62
N PRO A 172 21.63 -0.66 5.25
CA PRO A 172 22.16 0.65 5.68
C PRO A 172 21.33 1.88 5.28
N HIS A 173 20.39 1.73 4.35
CA HIS A 173 19.46 2.78 3.89
C HIS A 173 18.07 2.66 4.52
N GLY A 174 17.87 1.64 5.36
CA GLY A 174 16.62 1.34 6.04
C GLY A 174 15.65 0.47 5.23
N ASN A 175 16.07 -0.07 4.08
CA ASN A 175 15.24 -0.96 3.26
C ASN A 175 15.12 -2.34 3.90
N VAL A 176 13.91 -2.88 3.87
CA VAL A 176 13.55 -4.16 4.50
C VAL A 176 13.21 -5.20 3.43
N TRP A 177 12.50 -4.76 2.40
CA TRP A 177 12.06 -5.62 1.31
C TRP A 177 12.45 -5.01 -0.03
N ARG A 178 12.59 -5.86 -1.05
CA ARG A 178 12.70 -5.38 -2.42
C ARG A 178 12.15 -6.39 -3.42
N GLN A 179 11.63 -5.87 -4.52
CA GLN A 179 11.44 -6.63 -5.75
C GLN A 179 12.61 -6.32 -6.69
N VAL A 180 13.13 -7.33 -7.36
CA VAL A 180 14.27 -7.23 -8.27
C VAL A 180 13.91 -7.89 -9.58
N ASP A 181 14.16 -7.20 -10.69
CA ASP A 181 14.26 -7.83 -12.01
C ASP A 181 15.69 -8.35 -12.17
N PHE A 182 15.84 -9.66 -12.31
CA PHE A 182 17.14 -10.33 -12.38
C PHE A 182 17.81 -10.27 -13.76
N ASP A 183 17.09 -9.94 -14.84
CA ASP A 183 17.68 -9.71 -16.16
C ASP A 183 18.31 -8.30 -16.21
N SER A 184 17.54 -7.29 -15.82
CA SER A 184 18.00 -5.89 -15.86
C SER A 184 18.84 -5.48 -14.65
N GLY A 185 18.67 -6.16 -13.52
CA GLY A 185 19.22 -5.75 -12.23
C GLY A 185 18.52 -4.54 -11.61
N ALA A 186 17.39 -4.10 -12.17
CA ALA A 186 16.56 -3.06 -11.59
C ALA A 186 15.91 -3.54 -10.29
N ALA A 187 15.66 -2.62 -9.37
CA ALA A 187 15.04 -2.96 -8.09
C ALA A 187 14.08 -1.88 -7.60
N ILE A 188 13.03 -2.33 -6.93
CA ILE A 188 12.19 -1.52 -6.06
C ILE A 188 12.54 -1.85 -4.61
N ASN A 189 13.19 -0.92 -3.93
CA ASN A 189 13.45 -1.03 -2.50
C ASN A 189 12.30 -0.43 -1.70
N ILE A 190 11.88 -1.14 -0.65
CA ILE A 190 10.75 -0.77 0.19
C ILE A 190 11.23 -0.70 1.65
N ARG A 191 10.86 0.38 2.31
CA ARG A 191 11.03 0.53 3.75
C ARG A 191 9.74 1.01 4.42
N PRO A 192 9.46 0.53 5.65
CA PRO A 192 8.40 1.11 6.46
C PRO A 192 8.60 2.61 6.71
N HIS A 193 7.51 3.33 6.93
CA HIS A 193 7.62 4.65 7.53
C HIS A 193 8.13 4.53 8.98
N SER A 194 8.75 5.58 9.54
CA SER A 194 9.42 5.52 10.85
C SER A 194 8.54 5.15 12.04
N TRP A 195 7.22 5.24 11.87
CA TRP A 195 6.21 4.96 12.89
C TRP A 195 5.38 3.72 12.57
N ASP A 196 5.62 3.09 11.42
CA ASP A 196 4.87 1.93 10.99
C ASP A 196 5.47 0.70 11.66
N ASP A 197 4.68 0.02 12.49
CA ASP A 197 4.78 -1.44 12.53
C ASP A 197 4.17 -1.93 11.21
N ALA A 198 4.86 -2.81 10.50
CA ALA A 198 4.52 -3.12 9.11
C ALA A 198 4.82 -4.56 8.74
N GLU A 199 4.03 -5.06 7.80
CA GLU A 199 4.21 -6.36 7.18
C GLU A 199 4.05 -6.26 5.67
N LEU A 200 4.67 -7.21 4.97
CA LEU A 200 4.57 -7.32 3.53
C LEU A 200 4.17 -8.73 3.13
N PHE A 201 3.28 -8.84 2.16
CA PHE A 201 2.96 -10.10 1.50
C PHE A 201 3.47 -10.02 0.07
N ALA A 202 4.21 -11.05 -0.34
CA ALA A 202 4.62 -11.23 -1.73
C ALA A 202 3.87 -12.44 -2.28
N ILE A 203 3.11 -12.22 -3.35
CA ILE A 203 2.30 -13.24 -4.01
C ILE A 203 2.54 -13.19 -5.52
N ARG A 204 2.36 -14.31 -6.20
CA ARG A 204 2.38 -14.38 -7.66
C ARG A 204 1.18 -13.60 -8.19
N TYR A 205 1.40 -12.78 -9.22
CA TYR A 205 0.29 -12.07 -9.84
C TYR A 205 -0.66 -13.05 -10.55
N HIS A 206 -1.95 -12.89 -10.27
CA HIS A 206 -3.04 -13.46 -11.07
C HIS A 206 -3.99 -12.39 -11.56
N ASP A 207 -4.34 -12.45 -12.84
CA ASP A 207 -5.42 -11.62 -13.39
C ASP A 207 -6.73 -11.93 -12.68
N GLY A 208 -7.42 -10.90 -12.19
CA GLY A 208 -8.63 -11.07 -11.37
C GLY A 208 -8.43 -10.88 -9.87
N GLU A 209 -7.19 -10.87 -9.37
CA GLU A 209 -6.86 -10.56 -7.97
C GLU A 209 -6.82 -9.05 -7.72
N TRP A 210 -7.93 -8.41 -8.08
CA TRP A 210 -8.17 -7.00 -7.85
C TRP A 210 -8.35 -6.73 -6.36
N ALA A 211 -8.08 -5.48 -5.97
CA ALA A 211 -8.52 -4.89 -4.71
C ALA A 211 -9.92 -5.39 -4.31
N PRO A 212 -10.04 -6.27 -3.30
CA PRO A 212 -11.29 -6.94 -3.02
C PRO A 212 -12.29 -5.91 -2.48
N PHE A 213 -13.57 -6.09 -2.82
CA PHE A 213 -14.65 -5.21 -2.33
C PHE A 213 -14.97 -5.46 -0.84
N SER A 214 -14.31 -6.42 -0.21
CA SER A 214 -14.44 -6.79 1.19
C SER A 214 -13.08 -7.29 1.68
N PRO A 215 -12.70 -7.05 2.94
CA PRO A 215 -11.44 -7.57 3.48
C PRO A 215 -11.46 -9.09 3.67
N ARG A 216 -12.60 -9.78 3.51
CA ARG A 216 -12.72 -11.24 3.68
C ARG A 216 -12.95 -11.96 2.36
N SER A 217 -12.32 -13.13 2.21
CA SER A 217 -12.56 -14.02 1.07
C SER A 217 -14.02 -14.53 1.07
N ALA A 218 -14.51 -14.97 -0.10
CA ALA A 218 -15.87 -15.51 -0.23
C ALA A 218 -16.12 -16.75 0.64
N ALA A 219 -15.05 -17.46 1.03
CA ALA A 219 -15.08 -18.59 1.96
C ALA A 219 -15.04 -18.16 3.45
N GLY A 220 -14.80 -16.88 3.75
CA GLY A 220 -14.85 -16.29 5.09
C GLY A 220 -13.77 -16.75 6.07
N SER A 221 -12.87 -17.66 5.67
CA SER A 221 -11.86 -18.27 6.53
C SER A 221 -10.57 -17.46 6.70
N SER A 222 -10.32 -16.48 5.83
CA SER A 222 -9.11 -15.64 5.83
C SER A 222 -9.40 -14.22 5.33
N THR A 223 -8.66 -13.25 5.86
CA THR A 223 -8.65 -11.87 5.37
C THR A 223 -7.63 -11.70 4.26
N PHE A 224 -7.91 -10.82 3.30
CA PHE A 224 -6.89 -10.38 2.36
C PHE A 224 -5.86 -9.51 3.09
N PRO A 225 -4.58 -9.50 2.66
CA PRO A 225 -4.01 -10.29 1.57
C PRO A 225 -3.64 -11.73 1.93
N ALA A 226 -3.67 -12.13 3.21
CA ALA A 226 -3.30 -13.49 3.63
C ALA A 226 -4.10 -14.60 2.92
N ALA A 227 -5.33 -14.31 2.49
CA ALA A 227 -6.15 -15.23 1.70
C ALA A 227 -5.62 -15.52 0.28
N TYR A 228 -4.71 -14.69 -0.25
CA TYR A 228 -4.04 -14.92 -1.54
C TYR A 228 -2.79 -15.77 -1.41
N VAL A 229 -2.20 -15.88 -0.21
CA VAL A 229 -0.95 -16.64 -0.03
C VAL A 229 -1.22 -18.13 -0.20
N GLY A 230 -0.55 -18.74 -1.16
CA GLY A 230 -0.48 -20.18 -1.40
C GLY A 230 0.95 -20.70 -1.31
N ASP A 231 1.26 -21.66 -2.20
CA ASP A 231 2.56 -22.34 -2.30
C ASP A 231 3.22 -22.07 -3.68
N GLU A 232 2.82 -21.02 -4.39
CA GLU A 232 3.35 -20.73 -5.72
C GLU A 232 4.78 -20.18 -5.66
N ALA A 233 5.55 -20.41 -6.73
CA ALA A 233 6.88 -19.83 -6.86
C ALA A 233 6.77 -18.35 -7.28
N LEU A 234 7.65 -17.53 -6.72
CA LEU A 234 7.80 -16.10 -7.07
C LEU A 234 8.90 -15.87 -8.12
N ASP A 235 9.87 -16.76 -8.19
CA ASP A 235 11.08 -16.55 -8.98
C ASP A 235 10.86 -16.59 -10.50
N GLY A 236 11.16 -15.48 -11.16
CA GLY A 236 11.08 -15.30 -12.61
C GLY A 236 9.67 -15.00 -13.13
N ASP A 237 8.69 -14.91 -12.24
CA ASP A 237 7.29 -14.63 -12.52
C ASP A 237 6.88 -13.25 -11.99
N ASP A 238 5.77 -12.73 -12.48
CA ASP A 238 5.17 -11.47 -12.03
C ASP A 238 4.77 -11.54 -10.54
N VAL A 239 5.16 -10.54 -9.74
CA VAL A 239 4.97 -10.49 -8.30
C VAL A 239 4.13 -9.28 -7.90
N THR A 240 3.03 -9.54 -7.19
CA THR A 240 2.25 -8.51 -6.50
C THR A 240 2.69 -8.40 -5.05
N LEU A 241 2.90 -7.17 -4.59
CA LEU A 241 3.22 -6.87 -3.20
C LEU A 241 2.05 -6.21 -2.48
N TRP A 242 1.75 -6.67 -1.28
CA TRP A 242 0.85 -6.00 -0.35
C TRP A 242 1.60 -5.51 0.86
N TYR A 243 1.62 -4.19 1.07
CA TYR A 243 2.17 -3.58 2.28
C TYR A 243 1.02 -3.23 3.23
N VAL A 244 1.14 -3.65 4.48
CA VAL A 244 0.18 -3.32 5.54
C VAL A 244 0.92 -2.58 6.64
N ALA A 245 0.47 -1.37 6.96
CA ALA A 245 0.92 -0.65 8.15
C ALA A 245 -0.04 -0.93 9.32
N HIS A 246 0.46 -0.92 10.55
CA HIS A 246 -0.30 -1.06 11.78
C HIS A 246 -0.13 0.24 12.57
N VAL A 247 -1.17 1.08 12.56
CA VAL A 247 -1.15 2.39 13.23
C VAL A 247 -2.02 2.31 14.47
N HIS A 248 -1.38 2.12 15.62
CA HIS A 248 -2.05 2.08 16.90
C HIS A 248 -2.54 3.48 17.28
N PHE A 249 -3.78 3.57 17.77
CA PHE A 249 -4.30 4.83 18.26
C PHE A 249 -3.49 5.32 19.48
N ASP A 250 -3.18 6.63 19.49
CA ASP A 250 -2.76 7.36 20.68
C ASP A 250 -3.18 8.83 20.60
N GLN A 251 -2.84 9.62 21.61
CA GLN A 251 -3.25 11.03 21.71
C GLN A 251 -2.44 11.99 20.82
N SER A 252 -1.53 11.49 19.99
CA SER A 252 -0.61 12.30 19.18
C SER A 252 -0.98 12.39 17.69
N PHE A 253 -2.13 11.82 17.30
CA PHE A 253 -2.70 11.97 15.96
C PHE A 253 -2.77 13.45 15.51
N PRO A 254 -2.62 13.74 14.19
CA PRO A 254 -2.65 12.79 13.07
C PRO A 254 -1.35 12.02 12.84
N TYR A 255 -1.47 10.79 12.33
CA TYR A 255 -0.33 10.00 11.84
C TYR A 255 -0.37 9.82 10.33
N THR A 256 0.81 9.77 9.71
CA THR A 256 0.97 9.39 8.31
C THR A 256 1.67 8.05 8.26
N ALA A 257 1.04 7.08 7.60
CA ALA A 257 1.54 5.73 7.41
C ALA A 257 1.60 5.34 5.93
N GLY A 258 2.38 4.32 5.61
CA GLY A 258 2.59 3.83 4.25
C GLY A 258 4.07 3.82 3.88
N PRO A 259 4.48 2.98 2.91
CA PRO A 259 5.89 2.73 2.69
C PRO A 259 6.59 3.92 2.04
N TRP A 260 7.91 3.94 2.16
CA TRP A 260 8.77 4.61 1.20
C TRP A 260 9.24 3.59 0.17
N VAL A 261 9.10 3.93 -1.10
CA VAL A 261 9.48 3.08 -2.22
C VAL A 261 10.56 3.80 -3.02
N LYS A 262 11.61 3.08 -3.46
CA LYS A 262 12.71 3.63 -4.24
C LYS A 262 13.06 2.74 -5.41
N VAL A 263 13.00 3.32 -6.61
CA VAL A 263 13.55 2.71 -7.83
C VAL A 263 15.07 2.83 -7.84
N GLU A 264 15.76 1.73 -8.12
CA GLU A 264 17.20 1.65 -8.37
C GLU A 264 17.49 0.81 -9.63
N GLY A 265 18.68 0.96 -10.22
CA GLY A 265 19.10 0.17 -11.39
C GLY A 265 18.52 0.59 -12.75
N LEU A 266 17.53 1.50 -12.79
CA LEU A 266 17.02 2.10 -14.04
C LEU A 266 17.91 3.28 -14.49
N GLY A 267 19.04 2.94 -15.13
CA GLY A 267 20.01 3.87 -15.73
C GLY A 267 20.04 3.84 -17.25
#